data_AF-A0AA36CZJ9-F1
#
_entry.id   AF-A0AA36CZJ9-F1
#
_cell.length_a   1.000
_cell.length_b   1.000
_cell.length_c   1.000
_cell.angle_alpha   90.00
_cell.angle_beta   90.00
_cell.angle_gamma   90.00
#
_symmetry.space_group_name_H-M   'P 1'
#
loop_
_entity.id
_entity.type
_entity.pdbx_description
1 polymer ?
#
loop_
_entity_poly.entity_id
_entity_poly.type
_entity_poly.pdbx_seq_one_letter_code
_entity_poly.pdbx_strand_id
1 'polypeptide(L)'
;MMISRFQKERKVLNSKRLDLDACKSRLKKAKTMETTTAGNSRTTGGFTVEQAEADLRVAQAEFDKQAEITKLLLEGIQSAHNSQLKCLRDFVEAQMMFYAQAHQYMADLQRELSGPNSADSLYDDTGFSSQPPPQQ
;
A
#
# COMPACT_ATOMS: atom_id res chain seq x y z
N MET A 1 6.54 -6.70 9.77
CA MET A 1 6.54 -8.14 9.39
C MET A 1 6.44 -8.36 7.87
N MET A 2 5.50 -7.71 7.15
CA MET A 2 5.32 -7.89 5.69
C MET A 2 6.52 -7.45 4.84
N ILE A 3 7.11 -6.28 5.11
CA ILE A 3 8.29 -5.78 4.38
C ILE A 3 9.48 -6.74 4.51
N SER A 4 9.75 -7.24 5.72
CA SER A 4 10.82 -8.21 5.96
C SER A 4 10.58 -9.54 5.24
N ARG A 5 9.32 -9.99 5.14
CA ARG A 5 8.95 -11.17 4.36
C ARG A 5 9.21 -10.94 2.87
N PHE A 6 8.76 -9.81 2.32
CA PHE A 6 9.02 -9.45 0.92
C PHE A 6 10.53 -9.42 0.61
N GLN A 7 11.34 -8.83 1.49
CA GLN A 7 12.80 -8.80 1.29
C GLN A 7 13.43 -10.19 1.26
N LYS A 8 12.97 -11.13 2.10
CA LYS A 8 13.42 -12.52 2.07
C LYS A 8 13.06 -13.19 0.75
N GLU A 9 11.81 -13.06 0.32
CA GLU A 9 11.27 -13.69 -0.88
C GLU A 9 11.92 -13.13 -2.15
N ARG A 10 12.25 -11.83 -2.15
CA ARG A 10 13.06 -11.18 -3.20
C ARG A 10 14.47 -11.77 -3.29
N LYS A 11 15.10 -12.11 -2.17
CA LYS A 11 16.40 -12.81 -2.18
C LYS A 11 16.28 -14.21 -2.76
N VAL A 12 15.22 -14.94 -2.40
CA VAL A 12 14.94 -16.28 -2.97
C VAL A 12 14.72 -16.17 -4.49
N LEU A 13 13.96 -15.19 -4.96
CA LEU A 13 13.75 -14.95 -6.39
C LEU A 13 15.07 -14.71 -7.13
N ASN A 14 15.98 -13.91 -6.55
CA ASN A 14 17.29 -13.70 -7.14
C ASN A 14 18.13 -15.00 -7.20
N SER A 15 18.05 -15.84 -6.17
CA SER A 15 18.69 -17.16 -6.18
C SER A 15 18.14 -18.04 -7.30
N LYS A 16 16.81 -18.13 -7.44
CA LYS A 16 16.16 -18.91 -8.50
C LYS A 16 16.48 -18.39 -9.89
N ARG A 17 16.67 -17.08 -10.06
CA ARG A 17 17.15 -16.48 -11.31
C ARG A 17 18.54 -17.00 -11.68
N LEU A 18 19.45 -17.05 -10.71
CA LEU A 18 20.81 -17.56 -10.91
C LEU A 18 20.81 -19.06 -11.25
N ASP A 19 19.96 -19.85 -10.59
CA ASP A 19 19.80 -21.28 -10.90
C ASP A 19 19.29 -21.50 -12.34
N LEU A 20 18.32 -20.68 -12.76
CA LEU A 20 17.80 -20.69 -14.13
C LEU A 20 18.87 -20.31 -15.17
N ASP A 21 19.66 -19.26 -14.89
CA ASP A 21 20.78 -18.84 -15.75
C ASP A 21 21.84 -19.95 -15.88
N ALA A 22 22.13 -20.66 -14.79
CA ALA A 22 23.04 -21.80 -14.77
C ALA A 22 22.50 -22.97 -15.61
N CYS A 23 21.21 -23.30 -15.49
CA CYS A 23 20.58 -24.37 -16.28
C CYS A 23 20.54 -24.03 -17.78
N LYS A 24 20.23 -22.78 -18.15
CA LYS A 24 20.30 -22.32 -19.56
C LYS A 24 21.71 -22.49 -20.13
N SER A 25 22.72 -22.13 -19.33
CA SER A 25 24.12 -22.27 -19.71
C SER A 25 24.54 -23.74 -19.86
N ARG A 26 24.09 -24.62 -18.95
CA ARG A 26 24.31 -26.07 -19.02
C ARG A 26 23.68 -26.67 -20.28
N LEU A 27 22.43 -26.30 -20.60
CA LEU A 27 21.75 -26.78 -21.80
C LEU A 27 22.48 -26.36 -23.08
N LYS A 28 22.90 -25.09 -23.17
CA LYS A 28 23.67 -24.60 -24.32
C LYS A 28 24.95 -25.41 -24.54
N LYS A 29 25.70 -25.69 -23.47
CA LYS A 29 26.91 -26.51 -23.52
C LYS A 29 26.64 -27.95 -23.95
N ALA A 30 25.59 -28.58 -23.41
CA ALA A 30 25.21 -29.94 -23.76
C ALA A 30 24.89 -30.07 -25.26
N LYS A 31 24.12 -29.13 -25.82
CA LYS A 31 23.79 -29.09 -27.26
C LYS A 31 25.02 -28.88 -28.15
N THR A 32 25.96 -28.02 -27.75
CA THR A 32 27.21 -27.82 -28.50
C THR A 32 28.09 -29.08 -28.49
N MET A 33 28.20 -29.76 -27.35
CA MET A 33 28.99 -31.00 -27.25
C MET A 33 28.35 -32.16 -28.04
N GLU A 34 27.02 -32.27 -28.05
CA GLU A 34 26.30 -33.25 -28.88
C GLU A 34 26.55 -33.04 -30.37
N THR A 35 26.51 -31.78 -30.84
CA THR A 35 26.78 -31.42 -32.24
C THR A 35 28.23 -31.74 -32.66
N THR A 36 29.17 -31.65 -31.71
CA THR A 36 30.61 -31.85 -31.97
C THR A 36 31.05 -33.32 -31.84
N THR A 37 30.26 -34.17 -31.16
CA THR A 37 30.66 -35.53 -30.74
C THR A 37 29.72 -36.61 -31.28
N ALA A 38 29.33 -36.51 -32.56
CA ALA A 38 28.37 -37.40 -33.24
C ALA A 38 28.80 -38.89 -33.37
N GLY A 39 29.83 -39.35 -32.65
CA GLY A 39 30.40 -40.69 -32.80
C GLY A 39 30.27 -41.61 -31.59
N ASN A 40 30.78 -41.24 -30.41
CA ASN A 40 31.23 -42.29 -29.49
C ASN A 40 31.12 -42.01 -27.99
N SER A 41 30.24 -41.10 -27.56
CA SER A 41 29.98 -41.03 -26.13
C SER A 41 28.58 -40.63 -25.77
N ARG A 42 27.74 -41.66 -25.60
CA ARG A 42 26.45 -41.54 -24.95
C ARG A 42 26.60 -41.28 -23.44
N THR A 43 27.82 -41.32 -22.87
CA THR A 43 28.03 -41.29 -21.40
C THR A 43 29.37 -40.70 -20.87
N THR A 44 30.15 -39.89 -21.59
CA THR A 44 31.31 -39.22 -20.96
C THR A 44 30.94 -37.84 -20.43
N GLY A 45 30.75 -37.73 -19.11
CA GLY A 45 30.63 -36.44 -18.41
C GLY A 45 29.27 -36.10 -17.79
N GLY A 46 28.35 -37.06 -17.68
CA GLY A 46 27.32 -37.06 -16.63
C GLY A 46 26.03 -36.27 -16.84
N PHE A 47 25.73 -35.71 -18.02
CA PHE A 47 24.39 -35.16 -18.31
C PHE A 47 24.06 -35.26 -19.81
N THR A 48 22.95 -35.92 -20.17
CA THR A 48 22.44 -35.91 -21.54
C THR A 48 21.73 -34.59 -21.84
N VAL A 49 21.50 -34.27 -23.11
CA VAL A 49 20.74 -33.08 -23.51
C VAL A 49 19.33 -33.13 -22.92
N GLU A 50 18.69 -34.30 -22.90
CA GLU A 50 17.37 -34.49 -22.30
C GLU A 50 17.36 -34.18 -20.80
N GLN A 51 18.39 -34.59 -20.06
CA GLN A 51 18.49 -34.25 -18.64
C GLN A 51 18.69 -32.75 -18.43
N ALA A 52 19.51 -32.09 -19.25
CA ALA A 52 19.70 -30.64 -19.19
C ALA A 52 18.41 -29.86 -19.54
N GLU A 53 17.58 -30.39 -20.45
CA GLU A 53 16.26 -29.83 -20.77
C GLU A 53 15.24 -30.06 -19.64
N ALA A 54 15.27 -31.21 -18.99
CA ALA A 54 14.46 -31.50 -17.81
C ALA A 54 14.82 -30.55 -16.65
N ASP A 55 16.10 -30.40 -16.33
CA ASP A 55 16.60 -29.47 -15.30
C ASP A 55 16.18 -28.03 -15.61
N LEU A 56 16.28 -27.60 -16.88
CA LEU A 56 15.87 -26.25 -17.30
C LEU A 56 14.36 -26.03 -17.09
N ARG A 57 13.51 -27.01 -17.42
CA ARG A 57 12.06 -26.91 -17.19
C ARG A 57 11.73 -26.77 -15.71
N VAL A 58 12.39 -27.52 -14.84
CA VAL A 58 12.20 -27.42 -13.39
C VAL A 58 12.63 -26.05 -12.88
N ALA A 59 13.84 -25.60 -13.25
CA ALA A 59 14.35 -24.29 -12.81
C ALA A 59 13.46 -23.14 -13.29
N GLN A 60 12.91 -23.22 -14.50
CA GLN A 60 11.97 -22.23 -15.02
C GLN A 60 10.67 -22.22 -14.20
N ALA A 61 10.06 -23.39 -13.96
CA ALA A 61 8.83 -23.49 -13.18
C ALA A 61 9.01 -22.98 -11.74
N GLU A 62 10.16 -23.27 -11.11
CA GLU A 62 10.49 -22.76 -9.78
C GLU A 62 10.68 -21.24 -9.75
N PHE A 63 11.33 -20.67 -10.77
CA PHE A 63 11.47 -19.22 -10.91
C PHE A 63 10.11 -18.55 -11.08
N ASP A 64 9.26 -19.06 -11.97
CA ASP A 64 7.94 -18.50 -12.25
C ASP A 64 7.04 -18.55 -11.01
N LYS A 65 7.05 -19.67 -10.29
CA LYS A 65 6.37 -19.80 -8.99
C LYS A 65 6.86 -18.76 -7.99
N GLN A 66 8.18 -18.58 -7.88
CA GLN A 66 8.75 -17.62 -6.94
C GLN A 66 8.48 -16.16 -7.35
N ALA A 67 8.42 -15.87 -8.64
CA ALA A 67 8.06 -14.56 -9.18
C ALA A 67 6.62 -14.21 -8.79
N GLU A 68 5.70 -15.16 -8.93
CA GLU A 68 4.30 -14.98 -8.54
C GLU A 68 4.15 -14.76 -7.02
N ILE A 69 4.85 -15.53 -6.20
CA ILE A 69 4.88 -15.32 -4.74
C ILE A 69 5.33 -13.89 -4.41
N THR A 70 6.39 -13.42 -5.08
CA THR A 70 6.94 -12.08 -4.84
C THR A 70 5.98 -10.97 -5.31
N LYS A 71 5.27 -11.20 -6.41
CA LYS A 71 4.24 -10.30 -6.94
C LYS A 71 3.06 -10.17 -5.99
N LEU A 72 2.51 -11.29 -5.53
CA LEU A 72 1.40 -11.30 -4.56
C LEU A 72 1.77 -10.60 -3.24
N LEU A 73 3.01 -10.75 -2.79
CA LEU A 73 3.52 -10.02 -1.62
C LEU A 73 3.54 -8.51 -1.82
N LEU A 74 3.93 -8.05 -3.00
CA LEU A 74 3.97 -6.63 -3.32
C LEU A 74 2.55 -6.05 -3.40
N GLU A 75 1.62 -6.77 -4.03
CA GLU A 75 0.20 -6.42 -4.07
C GLU A 75 -0.40 -6.35 -2.65
N GLY A 76 -0.05 -7.29 -1.78
CA GLY A 76 -0.46 -7.29 -0.37
C GLY A 76 0.06 -6.07 0.40
N ILE A 77 1.31 -5.65 0.17
CA ILE A 77 1.87 -4.43 0.77
C ILE A 77 1.11 -3.19 0.26
N GLN A 78 0.88 -3.10 -1.04
CA GLN A 78 0.15 -1.98 -1.64
C GLN A 78 -1.28 -1.88 -1.11
N SER A 79 -1.96 -3.02 -0.96
CA SER A 79 -3.30 -3.10 -0.38
C SER A 79 -3.33 -2.59 1.06
N ALA A 80 -2.41 -3.05 1.91
CA ALA A 80 -2.32 -2.61 3.30
C ALA A 80 -2.08 -1.08 3.41
N HIS A 81 -1.20 -0.53 2.56
CA HIS A 81 -0.94 0.91 2.52
C HIS A 81 -2.19 1.72 2.13
N ASN A 82 -2.93 1.27 1.11
CA ASN A 82 -4.19 1.93 0.72
C ASN A 82 -5.25 1.85 1.82
N SER A 83 -5.35 0.70 2.50
CA SER A 83 -6.25 0.55 3.64
C SER A 83 -5.90 1.53 4.77
N GLN A 84 -4.61 1.70 5.09
CA GLN A 84 -4.17 2.65 6.11
C GLN A 84 -4.54 4.09 5.73
N LEU A 85 -4.30 4.50 4.48
CA LEU A 85 -4.68 5.83 4.00
C LEU A 85 -6.18 6.07 4.09
N LYS A 86 -6.99 5.05 3.79
CA LYS A 86 -8.44 5.12 3.98
C LYS A 86 -8.79 5.35 5.45
N CYS A 87 -8.24 4.56 6.36
CA CYS A 87 -8.51 4.74 7.79
C CYS A 87 -8.11 6.14 8.30
N LEU A 88 -7.02 6.71 7.80
CA LEU A 88 -6.62 8.07 8.14
C LEU A 88 -7.62 9.12 7.64
N ARG A 89 -8.14 8.95 6.42
CA ARG A 89 -9.19 9.84 5.88
C ARG A 89 -10.45 9.76 6.72
N ASP A 90 -10.91 8.53 7.00
CA ASP A 90 -12.11 8.28 7.81
C ASP A 90 -11.95 8.89 9.21
N PHE A 91 -10.75 8.82 9.80
CA PHE A 91 -10.45 9.44 11.08
C PHE A 91 -10.52 10.97 11.05
N VAL A 92 -9.93 11.60 10.03
CA VAL A 92 -9.98 13.06 9.87
C VAL A 92 -11.42 13.53 9.64
N GLU A 93 -12.21 12.79 8.87
CA GLU A 93 -13.63 13.06 8.67
C GLU A 93 -14.41 13.01 9.98
N ALA A 94 -14.19 11.96 10.80
CA ALA A 94 -14.78 11.88 12.13
C ALA A 94 -14.38 13.05 13.03
N GLN A 95 -13.12 13.49 12.98
CA GLN A 95 -12.68 14.67 13.73
C GLN A 95 -13.39 15.94 13.26
N MET A 96 -13.50 16.17 11.95
CA MET A 96 -14.21 17.33 11.40
C MET A 96 -15.67 17.37 11.86
N MET A 97 -16.36 16.23 11.81
CA MET A 97 -17.74 16.11 12.27
C MET A 97 -17.86 16.39 13.78
N PHE A 98 -16.96 15.82 14.58
CA PHE A 98 -16.94 16.03 16.03
C PHE A 98 -16.78 17.51 16.40
N TYR A 99 -15.81 18.20 15.78
CA TYR A 99 -15.58 19.62 16.06
C TYR A 99 -16.71 20.52 15.56
N ALA A 100 -17.27 20.22 14.39
CA ALA A 100 -18.45 20.94 13.89
C ALA A 100 -19.64 20.80 14.85
N GLN A 101 -19.88 19.59 15.36
CA GLN A 101 -20.94 19.32 16.32
C GLN A 101 -20.70 20.01 17.66
N ALA A 102 -19.47 19.95 18.20
CA ALA A 102 -19.12 20.64 19.44
C ALA A 102 -19.30 22.17 19.30
N HIS A 103 -18.89 22.75 18.17
CA HIS A 103 -19.08 24.16 17.89
C HIS A 103 -20.57 24.54 17.81
N GLN A 104 -21.37 23.71 17.14
CA GLN A 104 -22.82 23.90 17.08
C GLN A 104 -23.45 23.88 18.47
N TYR A 105 -23.11 22.89 19.31
CA TYR A 105 -23.60 22.82 20.68
C TYR A 105 -23.20 24.02 21.53
N MET A 106 -21.95 24.50 21.41
CA MET A 106 -21.52 25.71 22.13
C MET A 106 -22.28 26.95 21.67
N ALA A 107 -22.52 27.10 20.37
CA ALA A 107 -23.30 28.22 19.82
C ALA A 107 -24.76 28.18 20.30
N ASP A 108 -25.37 27.00 20.33
CA ASP A 108 -26.73 26.81 20.83
C ASP A 108 -26.83 27.14 22.34
N LEU A 109 -25.90 26.62 23.15
CA LEU A 109 -25.78 26.97 24.58
C LEU A 109 -25.58 28.47 24.80
N GLN A 110 -24.73 29.13 24.01
CA GLN A 110 -24.52 30.58 24.12
C GLN A 110 -25.77 31.37 23.79
N ARG A 111 -26.55 30.95 22.78
CA ARG A 111 -27.83 31.58 22.43
C ARG A 111 -28.86 31.40 23.54
N GLU A 112 -28.95 30.22 24.15
CA GLU A 112 -29.82 29.97 25.31
C GLU A 112 -29.45 30.85 26.51
N LEU A 113 -28.16 30.95 26.85
CA LEU A 113 -27.67 31.84 27.91
C LEU A 113 -27.89 33.33 27.61
N SER A 114 -27.90 33.71 26.34
CA SER A 114 -28.09 35.10 25.89
C SER A 114 -29.57 35.49 25.75
N GLY A 115 -30.53 34.58 25.97
CA GLY A 115 -31.97 34.85 25.90
C GLY A 115 -32.68 34.75 27.26
N PRO A 116 -33.85 35.39 27.40
CA PRO A 116 -34.03 36.82 27.56
C PRO A 116 -33.82 37.24 29.03
N ASN A 117 -32.70 37.90 29.33
CA ASN A 117 -32.58 38.75 30.53
C ASN A 117 -32.72 40.24 30.17
N SER A 118 -33.41 40.54 29.06
CA SER A 118 -33.58 41.88 28.51
C SER A 118 -35.04 42.24 28.19
N ALA A 119 -36.01 41.46 28.70
CA ALA A 119 -37.44 41.69 28.46
C ALA A 119 -38.27 41.79 29.75
N ASP A 120 -37.68 42.29 30.84
CA ASP A 120 -38.45 42.69 32.03
C ASP A 120 -37.90 44.01 32.63
N SER A 121 -38.00 45.07 31.84
CA SER A 121 -38.00 46.46 32.34
C SER A 121 -38.84 47.33 31.39
N LEU A 122 -40.07 46.90 31.11
CA LEU A 122 -41.08 47.78 30.55
C LEU A 122 -41.73 48.54 31.72
N TYR A 123 -41.87 49.85 31.55
CA TYR A 123 -42.39 50.88 32.46
C TYR A 123 -41.34 51.54 33.40
N ASP A 124 -40.72 52.62 32.93
CA ASP A 124 -41.24 53.93 33.36
C ASP A 124 -41.06 54.98 32.25
N ASP A 125 -42.14 55.71 32.07
CA ASP A 125 -42.32 56.90 31.26
C ASP A 125 -41.61 58.05 31.97
N THR A 126 -40.75 58.79 31.28
CA THR A 126 -40.74 60.26 31.26
C THR A 126 -39.47 60.76 30.57
N GLY A 127 -39.71 61.60 29.55
CA GLY A 127 -38.71 61.95 28.57
C GLY A 127 -37.55 62.80 29.07
N PHE A 128 -36.45 62.75 28.30
CA PHE A 128 -35.72 63.95 27.96
C PHE A 128 -35.00 63.77 26.61
N SER A 129 -35.28 64.71 25.72
CA SER A 129 -34.64 64.94 24.44
C SER A 129 -33.11 64.97 24.55
N SER A 130 -32.39 64.34 23.62
CA SER A 130 -31.41 65.04 22.78
C SER A 130 -30.80 64.17 21.67
N GLN A 131 -30.87 64.77 20.50
CA GLN A 131 -30.35 64.49 19.15
C GLN A 131 -28.96 63.81 19.03
N PRO A 132 -28.69 63.05 17.95
CA PRO A 132 -27.43 62.33 17.75
C PRO A 132 -26.38 63.17 16.98
N PRO A 133 -25.11 62.74 17.00
CA PRO A 133 -24.37 62.70 15.74
C PRO A 133 -23.64 61.36 15.50
N PRO A 134 -23.34 61.03 14.24
CA PRO A 134 -22.77 59.76 13.82
C PRO A 134 -21.23 59.75 13.76
N GLN A 135 -20.71 58.52 13.86
CA GLN A 135 -19.51 57.96 13.23
C GLN A 135 -18.13 58.55 13.54
N GLN A 136 -17.31 57.70 14.15
CA GLN A 136 -16.13 57.18 13.46
C GLN A 136 -15.92 55.70 13.83
#